data_AF-A0A1E5H3S2-F1
#
_entry.id   AF-A0A1E5H3S2-F1
#
_cell.length_a   1.000
_cell.length_b   1.000
_cell.length_c   1.000
_cell.angle_alpha   90.00
_cell.angle_beta   90.00
_cell.angle_gamma   90.00
#
_symmetry.space_group_name_H-M   'P 1'
#
loop_
_entity.id
_entity.type
_entity.pdbx_description
1 polymer ?
#
loop_
_entity_poly.entity_id
_entity_poly.type
_entity_poly.pdbx_seq_one_letter_code
_entity_poly.pdbx_strand_id
1 'polypeptide(L)'
;MKNRGHLMKVISRFFIAFLSSVFLFAFLILLTLRLTLFSEGYMAKQAAKANYYSELTSEINEQVENSALGSNIPEGVLKQSISQESVKTDVNAYFEAMYNTGSKYSISNEQDIQEAVSKDITTYMKEKNIQATPESEQAVKGLSENAVKIYKGYIELPFLVSYGRKVMNYKSKLILFMGICGVLWGLLSISLYSSLRGYLHRLLRYWAYICIGSGLMMIVAPAIILLQGVLKRLGIQSKAMYDFIQTYLSSFLWLFIIIGIISVIVGIACGAFSEIKRKQLFSA
;
A
#
# COMPACT_ATOMS: atom_id res chain seq x y z
N MET A 1 0.38 57.27 -5.08
CA MET A 1 1.34 56.35 -4.43
C MET A 1 0.75 55.43 -3.33
N LYS A 2 -0.28 55.83 -2.58
CA LYS A 2 -0.88 55.05 -1.46
C LYS A 2 -1.48 53.68 -1.86
N ASN A 3 -2.02 53.56 -3.09
CA ASN A 3 -2.59 52.29 -3.59
C ASN A 3 -1.53 51.21 -3.93
N ARG A 4 -0.34 51.57 -4.43
CA ARG A 4 0.70 50.59 -4.78
C ARG A 4 1.17 49.80 -3.55
N GLY A 5 1.37 50.47 -2.41
CA GLY A 5 1.80 49.81 -1.17
C GLY A 5 0.76 48.88 -0.54
N HIS A 6 -0.53 49.17 -0.72
CA HIS A 6 -1.61 48.27 -0.26
C HIS A 6 -1.70 47.02 -1.15
N LEU A 7 -1.67 47.21 -2.47
CA LEU A 7 -1.74 46.14 -3.47
C LEU A 7 -0.56 45.16 -3.30
N MET A 8 0.64 45.67 -3.07
CA MET A 8 1.84 44.86 -2.83
C MET A 8 1.75 44.00 -1.56
N LYS A 9 1.12 44.52 -0.49
CA LYS A 9 0.87 43.76 0.74
C LYS A 9 -0.17 42.65 0.55
N VAL A 10 -1.19 42.89 -0.27
CA VAL A 10 -2.21 41.87 -0.58
C VAL A 10 -1.60 40.75 -1.42
N ILE A 11 -0.86 41.09 -2.48
CA ILE A 11 -0.17 40.11 -3.33
C ILE A 11 0.80 39.27 -2.50
N SER A 12 1.60 39.89 -1.62
CA SER A 12 2.53 39.18 -0.74
C SER A 12 1.81 38.16 0.16
N ARG A 13 0.64 38.48 0.71
CA ARG A 13 -0.14 37.55 1.55
C ARG A 13 -0.69 36.38 0.76
N PHE A 14 -1.20 36.62 -0.45
CA PHE A 14 -1.65 35.54 -1.34
C PHE A 14 -0.49 34.64 -1.76
N PHE A 15 0.68 35.21 -2.03
CA PHE A 15 1.88 34.43 -2.35
C PHE A 15 2.31 33.55 -1.17
N ILE A 16 2.32 34.08 0.06
CA ILE A 16 2.63 33.28 1.26
C ILE A 16 1.59 32.17 1.46
N ALA A 17 0.30 32.45 1.23
CA ALA A 17 -0.75 31.43 1.31
C ALA A 17 -0.59 30.35 0.23
N PHE A 18 -0.27 30.73 -1.01
CA PHE A 18 0.05 29.78 -2.07
C PHE A 18 1.25 28.89 -1.68
N LEU A 19 2.35 29.49 -1.24
CA LEU A 19 3.54 28.75 -0.81
C LEU A 19 3.22 27.82 0.37
N SER A 20 2.43 28.28 1.34
CA SER A 20 1.96 27.47 2.45
C SER A 20 1.11 26.29 1.96
N SER A 21 0.25 26.46 0.95
CA SER A 21 -0.53 25.37 0.36
C SER A 21 0.34 24.30 -0.28
N VAL A 22 1.47 24.68 -0.90
CA VAL A 22 2.44 23.73 -1.48
C VAL A 22 3.12 22.90 -0.39
N PHE A 23 3.54 23.52 0.72
CA PHE A 23 4.13 22.78 1.84
C PHE A 23 3.12 21.88 2.55
N LEU A 24 1.87 22.33 2.69
CA LEU A 24 0.79 21.48 3.22
C LEU A 24 0.53 20.29 2.30
N PHE A 25 0.45 20.53 0.99
CA PHE A 25 0.30 19.47 -0.01
C PHE A 25 1.44 18.45 0.06
N ALA A 26 2.70 18.91 0.11
CA ALA A 26 3.86 18.03 0.26
C ALA A 26 3.80 17.22 1.57
N PHE A 27 3.41 17.85 2.68
CA PHE A 27 3.20 17.16 3.95
C PHE A 27 2.13 16.05 3.83
N LEU A 28 0.99 16.34 3.20
CA LEU A 28 -0.09 15.37 3.01
C LEU A 28 0.32 14.21 2.10
N ILE A 29 1.12 14.45 1.05
CA ILE A 29 1.72 13.38 0.24
C ILE A 29 2.57 12.47 1.11
N LEU A 30 3.51 13.04 1.87
CA LEU A 30 4.42 12.27 2.72
C LEU A 30 3.66 11.50 3.81
N LEU A 31 2.61 12.10 4.38
CA LEU A 31 1.70 11.42 5.30
C LEU A 31 1.02 10.21 4.63
N THR A 32 0.53 10.38 3.40
CA THR A 32 -0.14 9.31 2.65
C THR A 32 0.81 8.16 2.35
N LEU A 33 2.05 8.46 1.92
CA LEU A 33 3.10 7.48 1.72
C LEU A 33 3.43 6.73 3.02
N ARG A 34 3.51 7.44 4.14
CA ARG A 34 3.77 6.85 5.47
C ARG A 34 2.69 5.85 5.87
N LEU A 35 1.42 6.17 5.61
CA LEU A 35 0.27 5.33 5.95
C LEU A 35 0.09 4.13 5.03
N THR A 36 0.79 4.09 3.89
CA THR A 36 0.63 3.07 2.84
C THR A 36 1.93 2.30 2.60
N LEU A 37 2.82 2.83 1.74
CA LEU A 37 4.05 2.17 1.32
C LEU A 37 4.93 1.77 2.50
N PHE A 38 4.99 2.60 3.55
CA PHE A 38 5.83 2.38 4.72
C PHE A 38 5.10 1.68 5.89
N SER A 39 3.91 1.11 5.64
CA SER A 39 3.10 0.41 6.62
C SER A 39 2.90 -1.05 6.22
N GLU A 40 3.49 -1.96 7.00
CA GLU A 40 3.29 -3.40 6.87
C GLU A 40 1.82 -3.80 7.03
N GLY A 41 1.15 -3.26 8.05
CA GLY A 41 -0.27 -3.53 8.29
C GLY A 41 -1.16 -3.08 7.13
N TYR A 42 -0.78 -2.03 6.38
CA TYR A 42 -1.48 -1.65 5.16
C TYR A 42 -1.36 -2.74 4.09
N MET A 43 -0.17 -3.28 3.85
CA MET A 43 0.06 -4.34 2.86
C MET A 43 -0.73 -5.61 3.18
N ALA A 44 -0.63 -6.11 4.41
CA ALA A 44 -1.39 -7.29 4.85
C ALA A 44 -2.91 -7.08 4.74
N LYS A 45 -3.40 -5.88 5.05
CA LYS A 45 -4.83 -5.53 4.89
C LYS A 45 -5.27 -5.55 3.42
N GLN A 46 -4.45 -5.07 2.49
CA GLN A 46 -4.80 -5.13 1.06
C GLN A 46 -4.72 -6.56 0.52
N ALA A 47 -3.76 -7.38 0.97
CA ALA A 47 -3.68 -8.80 0.62
C ALA A 47 -4.95 -9.55 1.06
N ALA A 48 -5.40 -9.35 2.29
CA ALA A 48 -6.66 -9.92 2.77
C ALA A 48 -7.87 -9.43 1.96
N LYS A 49 -7.95 -8.13 1.65
CA LYS A 49 -9.06 -7.54 0.87
C LYS A 49 -9.13 -8.09 -0.56
N ALA A 50 -7.99 -8.44 -1.15
CA ALA A 50 -7.90 -9.00 -2.49
C ALA A 50 -8.12 -10.52 -2.54
N ASN A 51 -8.46 -11.18 -1.43
CA ASN A 51 -8.47 -12.65 -1.30
C ASN A 51 -7.14 -13.31 -1.72
N TYR A 52 -6.03 -12.56 -1.62
CA TYR A 52 -4.73 -12.96 -2.16
C TYR A 52 -4.28 -14.34 -1.65
N TYR A 53 -4.44 -14.59 -0.34
CA TYR A 53 -4.05 -15.86 0.27
C TYR A 53 -4.79 -17.05 -0.32
N SER A 54 -6.09 -16.93 -0.58
CA SER A 54 -6.90 -18.04 -1.10
C SER A 54 -6.61 -18.29 -2.57
N GLU A 55 -6.52 -17.22 -3.37
CA GLU A 55 -6.21 -17.34 -4.80
C GLU A 55 -4.81 -17.87 -5.03
N LEU A 56 -3.82 -17.41 -4.26
CA LEU A 56 -2.45 -17.92 -4.34
C LEU A 56 -2.38 -19.40 -3.96
N THR A 57 -3.09 -19.82 -2.91
CA THR A 57 -3.18 -21.26 -2.55
C THR A 57 -3.76 -22.08 -3.69
N SER A 58 -4.80 -21.58 -4.38
CA SER A 58 -5.38 -22.27 -5.54
C SER A 58 -4.37 -22.39 -6.68
N GLU A 59 -3.68 -21.31 -7.03
CA GLU A 59 -2.66 -21.30 -8.10
C GLU A 59 -1.48 -22.23 -7.78
N ILE A 60 -1.03 -22.24 -6.52
CA ILE A 60 0.04 -23.13 -6.07
C ILE A 60 -0.39 -24.60 -6.20
N ASN A 61 -1.57 -24.97 -5.68
CA ASN A 61 -2.05 -26.35 -5.76
C ASN A 61 -2.27 -26.79 -7.22
N GLU A 62 -2.82 -25.92 -8.07
CA GLU A 62 -2.99 -26.17 -9.50
C GLU A 62 -1.64 -26.38 -10.20
N GLN A 63 -0.63 -25.57 -9.89
CA GLN A 63 0.70 -25.74 -10.46
C GLN A 63 1.41 -27.01 -9.98
N VAL A 64 1.25 -27.38 -8.70
CA VAL A 64 1.77 -28.63 -8.13
C VAL A 64 1.12 -29.83 -8.82
N GLU A 65 -0.20 -29.82 -8.97
CA GLU A 65 -0.96 -30.85 -9.66
C GLU A 65 -0.54 -30.98 -11.13
N ASN A 66 -0.51 -29.87 -11.87
CA ASN A 66 -0.05 -29.84 -13.26
C ASN A 66 1.37 -30.40 -13.43
N SER A 67 2.26 -30.18 -12.45
CA SER A 67 3.61 -30.73 -12.47
C SER A 67 3.66 -32.24 -12.24
N ALA A 68 2.66 -32.81 -11.56
CA ALA A 68 2.56 -34.23 -11.24
C ALA A 68 1.84 -35.06 -12.31
N LEU A 69 1.10 -34.41 -13.23
CA LEU A 69 0.43 -35.08 -14.36
C LEU A 69 1.41 -35.91 -15.21
N GLY A 70 2.61 -35.40 -15.44
CA GLY A 70 3.68 -36.11 -16.17
C GLY A 70 4.14 -37.42 -15.51
N SER A 71 3.82 -37.60 -14.24
CA SER A 71 4.13 -38.80 -13.44
C SER A 71 2.90 -39.70 -13.23
N ASN A 72 1.84 -39.54 -14.05
CA ASN A 72 0.57 -40.27 -13.95
C ASN A 72 -0.19 -40.10 -12.62
N ILE A 73 0.03 -38.98 -11.92
CA ILE A 73 -0.84 -38.57 -10.82
C ILE A 73 -2.03 -37.82 -11.43
N PRO A 74 -3.28 -38.31 -11.31
CA PRO A 74 -4.43 -37.68 -11.94
C PRO A 74 -4.84 -36.37 -11.24
N GLU A 75 -5.58 -35.54 -11.98
CA GLU A 75 -6.23 -34.35 -11.41
C GLU A 75 -7.16 -34.72 -10.23
N GLY A 76 -7.21 -33.86 -9.23
CA GLY A 76 -7.94 -34.01 -7.98
C GLY A 76 -7.09 -34.52 -6.81
N VAL A 77 -5.99 -35.24 -7.05
CA VAL A 77 -5.18 -35.83 -5.97
C VAL A 77 -4.43 -34.77 -5.16
N LEU A 78 -3.92 -33.72 -5.83
CA LEU A 78 -3.07 -32.71 -5.21
C LEU A 78 -3.74 -31.35 -5.01
N LYS A 79 -5.03 -31.24 -5.38
CA LYS A 79 -5.79 -29.98 -5.41
C LYS A 79 -5.87 -29.25 -4.05
N GLN A 80 -5.65 -29.94 -2.94
CA GLN A 80 -5.72 -29.39 -1.59
C GLN A 80 -4.52 -29.77 -0.71
N SER A 81 -3.42 -30.25 -1.30
CA SER A 81 -2.25 -30.70 -0.54
C SER A 81 -1.59 -29.57 0.25
N ILE A 82 -1.65 -28.34 -0.29
CA ILE A 82 -1.10 -27.16 0.38
C ILE A 82 -2.23 -26.35 0.99
N SER A 83 -2.13 -26.12 2.30
CA SER A 83 -3.14 -25.40 3.08
C SER A 83 -3.05 -23.88 2.89
N GLN A 84 -4.21 -23.21 2.95
CA GLN A 84 -4.27 -21.75 2.92
C GLN A 84 -3.61 -21.11 4.16
N GLU A 85 -3.62 -21.80 5.30
CA GLU A 85 -3.02 -21.31 6.54
C GLU A 85 -1.49 -21.25 6.43
N SER A 86 -0.86 -22.27 5.84
CA SER A 86 0.57 -22.30 5.54
C SER A 86 0.94 -21.13 4.64
N VAL A 87 0.22 -20.98 3.51
CA VAL A 87 0.45 -19.88 2.55
C VAL A 87 0.31 -18.51 3.22
N LYS A 88 -0.74 -18.31 4.03
CA LYS A 88 -0.96 -17.04 4.73
C LYS A 88 0.17 -16.72 5.71
N THR A 89 0.63 -17.71 6.47
CA THR A 89 1.72 -17.55 7.43
C THR A 89 3.01 -17.14 6.73
N ASP A 90 3.37 -17.86 5.67
CA ASP A 90 4.58 -17.62 4.91
C ASP A 90 4.57 -16.28 4.16
N VAL A 91 3.45 -15.95 3.50
CA VAL A 91 3.29 -14.63 2.84
C VAL A 91 3.41 -13.49 3.85
N ASN A 92 2.84 -13.62 5.04
CA ASN A 92 2.95 -12.58 6.06
C ASN A 92 4.37 -12.45 6.60
N ALA A 93 5.04 -13.57 6.89
CA ALA A 93 6.44 -13.55 7.28
C ALA A 93 7.34 -12.97 6.16
N TYR A 94 6.99 -13.20 4.89
CA TYR A 94 7.64 -12.57 3.76
C TYR A 94 7.43 -11.04 3.74
N PHE A 95 6.20 -10.56 3.97
CA PHE A 95 5.91 -9.13 4.12
C PHE A 95 6.68 -8.53 5.30
N GLU A 96 6.69 -9.17 6.46
CA GLU A 96 7.44 -8.71 7.63
C GLU A 96 8.93 -8.56 7.33
N ALA A 97 9.54 -9.52 6.65
CA ALA A 97 10.96 -9.46 6.26
C ALA A 97 11.25 -8.38 5.20
N MET A 98 10.25 -7.97 4.42
CA MET A 98 10.36 -6.83 3.53
C MET A 98 10.43 -5.50 4.31
N TYR A 99 9.71 -5.38 5.42
CA TYR A 99 9.71 -4.19 6.28
C TYR A 99 10.85 -4.18 7.31
N ASN A 100 11.36 -5.35 7.70
CA ASN A 100 12.44 -5.52 8.66
C ASN A 100 13.79 -5.78 7.96
N THR A 101 14.64 -4.75 7.88
CA THR A 101 15.93 -4.79 7.16
C THR A 101 16.98 -5.75 7.75
N GLY A 102 16.72 -6.37 8.91
CA GLY A 102 17.63 -7.28 9.60
C GLY A 102 17.35 -8.78 9.40
N SER A 103 16.18 -9.17 8.90
CA SER A 103 15.78 -10.58 8.78
C SER A 103 15.88 -11.08 7.35
N LYS A 104 16.59 -12.19 7.13
CA LYS A 104 16.47 -12.98 5.91
C LYS A 104 15.21 -13.83 6.05
N TYR A 105 14.26 -13.64 5.13
CA TYR A 105 13.14 -14.57 5.01
C TYR A 105 13.65 -15.89 4.46
N SER A 106 13.16 -16.98 5.03
CA SER A 106 13.28 -18.33 4.49
C SER A 106 11.98 -19.03 4.85
N ILE A 107 11.46 -19.83 3.92
CA ILE A 107 10.33 -20.72 4.18
C ILE A 107 10.76 -21.72 5.25
N SER A 108 10.00 -21.83 6.36
CA SER A 108 10.36 -22.70 7.49
C SER A 108 9.61 -24.03 7.50
N ASN A 109 8.58 -24.20 6.67
CA ASN A 109 7.68 -25.35 6.63
C ASN A 109 7.89 -26.26 5.39
N GLU A 110 9.10 -26.27 4.83
CA GLU A 110 9.41 -27.09 3.64
C GLU A 110 9.12 -28.58 3.87
N GLN A 111 9.42 -29.07 5.07
CA GLN A 111 9.14 -30.45 5.47
C GLN A 111 7.64 -30.73 5.51
N ASP A 112 6.84 -29.82 6.08
CA ASP A 112 5.39 -29.99 6.16
C ASP A 112 4.74 -30.08 4.77
N ILE A 113 5.21 -29.26 3.82
CA ILE A 113 4.75 -29.29 2.42
C ILE A 113 5.15 -30.61 1.76
N GLN A 114 6.38 -31.05 1.98
CA GLN A 114 6.89 -32.31 1.43
C GLN A 114 6.08 -33.49 1.97
N GLU A 115 5.79 -33.51 3.27
CA GLU A 115 5.00 -34.56 3.92
C GLU A 115 3.56 -34.56 3.45
N ALA A 116 2.92 -33.39 3.33
CA ALA A 116 1.54 -33.28 2.86
C ALA A 116 1.36 -33.83 1.44
N VAL A 117 2.21 -33.40 0.50
CA VAL A 117 2.18 -33.88 -0.89
C VAL A 117 2.51 -35.37 -0.97
N SER A 118 3.52 -35.83 -0.23
CA SER A 118 3.88 -37.26 -0.20
C SER A 118 2.74 -38.12 0.35
N LYS A 119 2.04 -37.63 1.37
CA LYS A 119 0.91 -38.32 2.00
C LYS A 119 -0.26 -38.46 1.03
N ASP A 120 -0.61 -37.41 0.29
CA ASP A 120 -1.73 -37.45 -0.66
C ASP A 120 -1.43 -38.43 -1.82
N ILE A 121 -0.21 -38.40 -2.37
CA ILE A 121 0.23 -39.36 -3.39
C ILE A 121 0.21 -40.80 -2.86
N THR A 122 0.75 -41.01 -1.66
CA THR A 122 0.78 -42.35 -1.04
C THR A 122 -0.62 -42.87 -0.72
N THR A 123 -1.54 -41.98 -0.33
CA THR A 123 -2.95 -42.33 -0.10
C THR A 123 -3.61 -42.77 -1.39
N TYR A 124 -3.43 -42.01 -2.48
CA TYR A 124 -3.88 -42.39 -3.82
C TYR A 124 -3.31 -43.75 -4.27
N MET A 125 -2.02 -43.99 -4.07
CA MET A 125 -1.38 -45.27 -4.42
C MET A 125 -2.03 -46.44 -3.67
N LYS A 126 -2.32 -46.28 -2.37
CA LYS A 126 -3.02 -47.30 -1.57
C LYS A 126 -4.43 -47.55 -2.07
N GLU A 127 -5.21 -46.49 -2.34
CA GLU A 127 -6.58 -46.61 -2.86
C GLU A 127 -6.65 -47.31 -4.22
N LYS A 128 -5.64 -47.12 -5.07
CA LYS A 128 -5.53 -47.76 -6.38
C LYS A 128 -4.75 -49.08 -6.38
N ASN A 129 -4.34 -49.57 -5.21
CA ASN A 129 -3.54 -50.80 -5.05
C ASN A 129 -2.24 -50.78 -5.87
N ILE A 130 -1.62 -49.60 -6.01
CA ILE A 130 -0.31 -49.44 -6.65
C ILE A 130 0.77 -49.88 -5.66
N GLN A 131 1.65 -50.80 -6.07
CA GLN A 131 2.73 -51.27 -5.20
C GLN A 131 3.76 -50.16 -4.93
N ALA A 132 4.14 -50.03 -3.65
CA ALA A 132 5.27 -49.21 -3.26
C ALA A 132 6.58 -49.96 -3.55
N THR A 133 7.20 -49.66 -4.69
CA THR A 133 8.56 -50.08 -5.02
C THR A 133 9.56 -48.97 -4.64
N PRO A 134 10.86 -49.28 -4.49
CA PRO A 134 11.89 -48.26 -4.24
C PRO A 134 11.88 -47.13 -5.28
N GLU A 135 11.61 -47.46 -6.54
CA GLU A 135 11.48 -46.50 -7.65
C GLU A 135 10.27 -45.57 -7.46
N SER A 136 9.14 -46.11 -7.03
CA SER A 136 7.94 -45.32 -6.76
C SER A 136 8.13 -44.38 -5.56
N GLU A 137 8.79 -44.83 -4.49
CA GLU A 137 9.11 -43.99 -3.32
C GLU A 137 10.03 -42.83 -3.70
N GLN A 138 11.03 -43.10 -4.57
CA GLN A 138 11.91 -42.06 -5.09
C GLN A 138 11.15 -41.07 -5.99
N ALA A 139 10.19 -41.53 -6.78
CA ALA A 139 9.33 -40.67 -7.60
C ALA A 139 8.42 -39.78 -6.73
N VAL A 140 7.80 -40.33 -5.69
CA VAL A 140 7.01 -39.55 -4.72
C VAL A 140 7.88 -38.47 -4.09
N LYS A 141 9.08 -38.83 -3.63
CA LYS A 141 10.02 -37.87 -3.05
C LYS A 141 10.38 -36.75 -4.03
N GLY A 142 10.67 -37.08 -5.28
CA GLY A 142 10.99 -36.09 -6.32
C GLY A 142 9.82 -35.14 -6.62
N LEU A 143 8.60 -35.66 -6.67
CA LEU A 143 7.38 -34.85 -6.84
C LEU A 143 7.17 -33.89 -5.66
N SER A 144 7.33 -34.38 -4.43
CA SER A 144 7.18 -33.57 -3.22
C SER A 144 8.28 -32.49 -3.11
N GLU A 145 9.52 -32.79 -3.50
CA GLU A 145 10.59 -31.80 -3.60
C GLU A 145 10.30 -30.75 -4.69
N ASN A 146 9.69 -31.15 -5.81
CA ASN A 146 9.25 -30.20 -6.84
C ASN A 146 8.12 -29.31 -6.34
N ALA A 147 7.19 -29.84 -5.54
CA ALA A 147 6.13 -29.06 -4.93
C ALA A 147 6.68 -27.97 -3.99
N VAL A 148 7.72 -28.28 -3.20
CA VAL A 148 8.43 -27.28 -2.38
C VAL A 148 9.06 -26.18 -3.25
N LYS A 149 9.64 -26.53 -4.40
CA LYS A 149 10.21 -25.53 -5.34
C LYS A 149 9.13 -24.64 -5.94
N ILE A 150 7.98 -25.20 -6.33
CA ILE A 150 6.83 -24.44 -6.83
C ILE A 150 6.33 -23.49 -5.75
N TYR A 151 6.09 -24.00 -4.54
CA TYR A 151 5.65 -23.21 -3.40
C TYR A 151 6.57 -22.02 -3.13
N LYS A 152 7.89 -22.26 -3.06
CA LYS A 152 8.91 -21.23 -2.92
C LYS A 152 8.83 -20.18 -4.02
N GLY A 153 8.72 -20.60 -5.28
CA GLY A 153 8.66 -19.69 -6.43
C GLY A 153 7.45 -18.75 -6.42
N TYR A 154 6.33 -19.17 -5.85
CA TYR A 154 5.11 -18.35 -5.74
C TYR A 154 5.16 -17.40 -4.54
N ILE A 155 5.74 -17.82 -3.41
CA ILE A 155 5.82 -16.98 -2.19
C ILE A 155 7.01 -16.03 -2.23
N GLU A 156 8.19 -16.54 -2.54
CA GLU A 156 9.41 -15.73 -2.62
C GLU A 156 9.43 -14.99 -3.94
N LEU A 157 9.05 -13.70 -3.91
CA LEU A 157 9.20 -12.81 -5.05
C LEU A 157 10.53 -12.05 -4.93
N PRO A 158 11.69 -12.59 -5.34
CA PRO A 158 13.02 -12.08 -4.96
C PRO A 158 13.23 -10.56 -5.15
N PHE A 159 12.54 -9.95 -6.10
CA PHE A 159 12.57 -8.51 -6.33
C PHE A 159 11.84 -7.67 -5.27
N LEU A 160 10.76 -8.17 -4.68
CA LEU A 160 9.91 -7.42 -3.74
C LEU A 160 10.61 -7.16 -2.40
N VAL A 161 11.28 -8.15 -1.81
CA VAL A 161 12.07 -7.95 -0.57
C VAL A 161 13.21 -6.94 -0.79
N SER A 162 13.95 -7.06 -1.89
CA SER A 162 15.03 -6.12 -2.23
C SER A 162 14.48 -4.69 -2.42
N TYR A 163 13.36 -4.57 -3.13
CA TYR A 163 12.68 -3.30 -3.34
C TYR A 163 12.15 -2.70 -2.03
N GLY A 164 11.43 -3.46 -1.22
CA GLY A 164 10.86 -2.98 0.02
C GLY A 164 11.92 -2.61 1.05
N ARG A 165 13.03 -3.34 1.14
CA ARG A 165 14.19 -2.92 1.96
C ARG A 165 14.77 -1.59 1.48
N LYS A 166 14.91 -1.40 0.17
CA LYS A 166 15.35 -0.09 -0.38
C LYS A 166 14.36 1.01 0.02
N VAL A 167 13.06 0.79 -0.11
CA VAL A 167 12.03 1.74 0.31
C VAL A 167 12.17 2.05 1.80
N MET A 168 12.33 1.03 2.65
CA MET A 168 12.46 1.19 4.09
C MET A 168 13.70 1.95 4.53
N ASN A 169 14.79 1.89 3.77
CA ASN A 169 15.97 2.74 4.01
C ASN A 169 15.66 4.24 3.85
N TYR A 170 14.62 4.61 3.09
CA TYR A 170 14.16 6.00 2.99
C TYR A 170 13.15 6.39 4.09
N LYS A 171 12.73 5.47 4.98
CA LYS A 171 11.73 5.76 6.01
C LYS A 171 12.15 6.93 6.91
N SER A 172 13.40 6.91 7.37
CA SER A 172 13.94 7.98 8.22
C SER A 172 14.00 9.32 7.48
N LYS A 173 14.39 9.30 6.18
CA LYS A 173 14.38 10.48 5.31
C LYS A 173 12.96 11.00 5.08
N LEU A 174 11.97 10.13 4.88
CA LEU A 174 10.57 10.52 4.74
C LEU A 174 10.08 11.24 5.98
N ILE A 175 10.34 10.71 7.18
CA ILE A 175 9.94 11.34 8.45
C ILE A 175 10.62 12.71 8.60
N LEU A 176 11.90 12.82 8.26
CA LEU A 176 12.63 14.08 8.26
C LEU A 176 11.99 15.11 7.31
N PHE A 177 11.77 14.75 6.04
CA PHE A 177 11.14 15.63 5.06
C PHE A 177 9.71 16.03 5.45
N MET A 178 8.96 15.10 6.05
CA MET A 178 7.62 15.37 6.55
C MET A 178 7.68 16.40 7.70
N GLY A 179 8.63 16.25 8.63
CA GLY A 179 8.89 17.23 9.68
C GLY A 179 9.24 18.61 9.13
N ILE A 180 10.15 18.68 8.16
CA ILE A 180 10.55 19.93 7.50
C ILE A 180 9.34 20.62 6.84
N CYS A 181 8.53 19.87 6.08
CA CYS A 181 7.33 20.43 5.43
C CYS A 181 6.33 20.96 6.47
N GLY A 182 6.12 20.24 7.57
CA GLY A 182 5.25 20.66 8.67
C GLY A 182 5.75 21.93 9.37
N VAL A 183 7.05 22.02 9.66
CA VAL A 183 7.67 23.21 10.28
C VAL A 183 7.58 24.41 9.34
N LEU A 184 7.92 24.26 8.05
CA LEU A 184 7.82 25.34 7.08
C LEU A 184 6.38 25.82 6.91
N TRP A 185 5.41 24.90 6.85
CA TRP A 185 3.99 25.25 6.83
C TRP A 185 3.57 26.05 8.08
N GLY A 186 4.03 25.65 9.27
CA GLY A 186 3.79 26.35 10.52
C GLY A 186 4.40 27.75 10.55
N LEU A 187 5.66 27.89 10.13
CA LEU A 187 6.37 29.18 10.05
C LEU A 187 5.67 30.15 9.08
N LEU A 188 5.24 29.66 7.90
CA LEU A 188 4.48 30.47 6.95
C LEU A 188 3.11 30.89 7.51
N SER A 189 2.45 30.01 8.27
CA SER A 189 1.20 30.34 8.97
C SER A 189 1.40 31.41 10.04
N ILE A 190 2.48 31.35 10.82
CA ILE A 190 2.85 32.37 11.81
C ILE A 190 3.18 33.71 11.13
N SER A 191 3.93 33.67 10.03
CA SER A 191 4.24 34.86 9.21
C SER A 191 2.98 35.53 8.67
N LEU A 192 2.00 34.75 8.18
CA LEU A 192 0.68 35.24 7.79
C LEU A 192 -0.05 35.89 8.96
N TYR A 193 -0.06 35.25 10.13
CA TYR A 193 -0.71 35.79 11.33
C TYR A 193 -0.13 37.15 11.75
N SER A 194 1.21 37.27 11.77
CA SER A 194 1.90 38.53 12.06
C SER A 194 1.59 39.62 11.02
N SER A 195 1.64 39.30 9.72
CA SER A 195 1.29 40.22 8.62
C SER A 195 -0.16 40.71 8.69
N LEU A 196 -1.04 39.91 9.28
CA LEU A 196 -2.47 40.22 9.47
C LEU A 196 -2.76 40.96 10.78
N ARG A 197 -1.73 41.43 11.50
CA ARG A 197 -1.83 42.15 12.79
C ARG A 197 -2.55 41.33 13.88
N GLY A 198 -2.43 40.01 13.84
CA GLY A 198 -2.98 39.12 14.87
C GLY A 198 -4.50 38.86 14.79
N TYR A 199 -5.19 39.32 13.75
CA TYR A 199 -6.63 39.05 13.61
C TYR A 199 -6.89 37.60 13.18
N LEU A 200 -7.29 36.75 14.12
CA LEU A 200 -7.57 35.32 13.90
C LEU A 200 -8.59 35.04 12.78
N HIS A 201 -9.65 35.86 12.66
CA HIS A 201 -10.64 35.68 11.58
C HIS A 201 -10.01 35.81 10.19
N ARG A 202 -9.01 36.68 10.02
CA ARG A 202 -8.31 36.85 8.75
C ARG A 202 -7.41 35.66 8.46
N LEU A 203 -6.72 35.13 9.47
CA LEU A 203 -5.89 33.94 9.34
C LEU A 203 -6.72 32.73 8.88
N LEU A 204 -7.87 32.50 9.53
CA LEU A 204 -8.79 31.41 9.17
C LEU A 204 -9.25 31.46 7.71
N ARG A 205 -9.44 32.67 7.16
CA ARG A 205 -9.76 32.83 5.74
C ARG A 205 -8.62 32.39 4.83
N TYR A 206 -7.37 32.71 5.16
CA TYR A 206 -6.22 32.23 4.38
C TYR A 206 -5.99 30.74 4.56
N TRP A 207 -6.20 30.19 5.76
CA TRP A 207 -6.19 28.74 6.00
C TRP A 207 -7.24 28.00 5.17
N ALA A 208 -8.42 28.59 4.95
CA ALA A 208 -9.41 28.06 4.02
C ALA A 208 -8.82 27.89 2.61
N TYR A 209 -8.16 28.93 2.07
CA TYR A 209 -7.53 28.87 0.76
C TYR A 209 -6.37 27.87 0.70
N ILE A 210 -5.55 27.81 1.75
CA ILE A 210 -4.42 26.87 1.84
C ILE A 210 -4.92 25.43 1.80
N CYS A 211 -5.88 25.08 2.66
CA CYS A 211 -6.42 23.73 2.77
C CYS A 211 -7.20 23.31 1.51
N ILE A 212 -8.01 24.20 0.94
CA ILE A 212 -8.72 23.90 -0.32
C ILE A 212 -7.71 23.70 -1.45
N GLY A 213 -6.69 24.56 -1.56
CA GLY A 213 -5.65 24.45 -2.57
C GLY A 213 -4.87 23.13 -2.47
N SER A 214 -4.39 22.78 -1.29
CA SER A 214 -3.69 21.51 -1.07
C SER A 214 -4.58 20.30 -1.31
N GLY A 215 -5.84 20.36 -0.87
CA GLY A 215 -6.80 19.28 -1.06
C GLY A 215 -7.11 19.02 -2.53
N LEU A 216 -7.32 20.07 -3.33
CA LEU A 216 -7.54 19.95 -4.78
C LEU A 216 -6.30 19.36 -5.49
N MET A 217 -5.09 19.83 -5.17
CA MET A 217 -3.85 19.25 -5.73
C MET A 217 -3.72 17.75 -5.42
N MET A 218 -4.19 17.32 -4.25
CA MET A 218 -4.19 15.91 -3.83
C MET A 218 -5.19 15.05 -4.61
N ILE A 219 -6.31 15.62 -5.06
CA ILE A 219 -7.38 14.88 -5.73
C ILE A 219 -7.11 14.71 -7.24
N VAL A 220 -6.61 15.76 -7.91
CA VAL A 220 -6.57 15.83 -9.37
C VAL A 220 -5.75 14.69 -9.99
N ALA A 221 -4.49 14.51 -9.56
CA ALA A 221 -3.60 13.53 -10.19
C ALA A 221 -4.09 12.07 -9.97
N PRO A 222 -4.43 11.63 -8.74
CA PRO A 222 -4.98 10.29 -8.52
C PRO A 222 -6.30 10.04 -9.25
N ALA A 223 -7.18 11.04 -9.33
CA ALA A 223 -8.45 10.91 -10.03
C ALA A 223 -8.24 10.64 -11.53
N ILE A 224 -7.31 11.37 -12.18
CA ILE A 224 -6.98 11.14 -13.60
C ILE A 224 -6.49 9.71 -13.82
N ILE A 225 -5.57 9.21 -12.97
CA ILE A 225 -5.02 7.86 -13.10
C ILE A 225 -6.12 6.79 -12.95
N LEU A 226 -7.02 6.95 -11.99
CA LEU A 226 -8.15 6.04 -11.78
C LEU A 226 -9.12 6.05 -12.97
N LEU A 227 -9.42 7.22 -13.52
CA LEU A 227 -10.33 7.36 -14.68
C LEU A 227 -9.75 6.75 -15.96
N GLN A 228 -8.44 6.85 -16.18
CA GLN A 228 -7.78 6.24 -17.34
C GLN A 228 -7.72 4.72 -17.26
N GLY A 229 -7.94 4.13 -16.08
CA GLY A 229 -7.95 2.68 -15.90
C GLY A 229 -6.58 2.02 -16.16
N VAL A 230 -5.48 2.77 -16.03
CA VAL A 230 -4.10 2.29 -16.28
C VAL A 230 -3.80 1.02 -15.46
N LEU A 231 -4.31 0.96 -14.21
CA LEU A 231 -4.12 -0.17 -13.32
C LEU A 231 -4.71 -1.48 -13.85
N LYS A 232 -5.73 -1.43 -14.73
CA LYS A 232 -6.36 -2.63 -15.30
C LYS A 232 -5.54 -3.26 -16.44
N ARG A 233 -4.55 -2.52 -16.97
CA ARG A 233 -3.73 -2.94 -18.12
C ARG A 233 -2.39 -3.58 -17.71
N LEU A 234 -2.21 -3.90 -16.44
CA LEU A 234 -1.00 -4.54 -15.94
C LEU A 234 -0.96 -6.00 -16.45
N GLY A 235 0.10 -6.35 -17.19
CA GLY A 235 0.32 -7.70 -17.72
C GLY A 235 0.86 -8.65 -16.66
N ILE A 236 0.07 -8.96 -15.65
CA ILE A 236 0.42 -9.90 -14.57
C ILE A 236 -0.26 -11.24 -14.89
N GLN A 237 0.53 -12.31 -14.95
CA GLN A 237 0.03 -13.65 -15.32
C GLN A 237 -0.73 -14.34 -14.18
N SER A 238 -0.21 -14.24 -12.94
CA SER A 238 -0.91 -14.74 -11.75
C SER A 238 -2.11 -13.85 -11.44
N LYS A 239 -3.29 -14.46 -11.32
CA LYS A 239 -4.54 -13.79 -10.95
C LYS A 239 -4.45 -13.25 -9.53
N ALA A 240 -3.93 -14.07 -8.60
CA ALA A 240 -3.73 -13.68 -7.21
C ALA A 240 -2.86 -12.41 -7.11
N MET A 241 -1.77 -12.35 -7.86
CA MET A 241 -0.92 -11.16 -7.93
C MET A 241 -1.62 -9.96 -8.59
N TYR A 242 -2.34 -10.19 -9.68
CA TYR A 242 -3.07 -9.14 -10.38
C TYR A 242 -4.08 -8.47 -9.46
N ASP A 243 -4.94 -9.26 -8.82
CA ASP A 243 -6.00 -8.77 -7.94
C ASP A 243 -5.41 -8.10 -6.69
N PHE A 244 -4.32 -8.63 -6.13
CA PHE A 244 -3.58 -8.00 -5.04
C PHE A 244 -3.00 -6.64 -5.43
N ILE A 245 -2.20 -6.57 -6.51
CA ILE A 245 -1.53 -5.34 -6.95
C ILE A 245 -2.55 -4.28 -7.36
N GLN A 246 -3.61 -4.67 -8.08
CA GLN A 246 -4.68 -3.76 -8.46
C GLN A 246 -5.40 -3.21 -7.22
N THR A 247 -5.75 -4.06 -6.26
CA THR A 247 -6.40 -3.65 -5.01
C THR A 247 -5.49 -2.72 -4.20
N TYR A 248 -4.20 -3.04 -4.12
CA TYR A 248 -3.21 -2.23 -3.41
C TYR A 248 -3.07 -0.84 -4.04
N LEU A 249 -2.81 -0.77 -5.34
CA LEU A 249 -2.61 0.50 -6.05
C LEU A 249 -3.89 1.34 -6.11
N SER A 250 -5.05 0.71 -6.29
CA SER A 250 -6.33 1.42 -6.27
C SER A 250 -6.62 2.00 -4.89
N SER A 251 -6.50 1.20 -3.82
CA SER A 251 -6.67 1.68 -2.45
C SER A 251 -5.65 2.76 -2.09
N PHE A 252 -4.42 2.70 -2.63
CA PHE A 252 -3.40 3.73 -2.45
C PHE A 252 -3.85 5.07 -3.04
N LEU A 253 -4.31 5.08 -4.30
CA LEU A 253 -4.81 6.29 -4.97
C LEU A 253 -6.06 6.85 -4.29
N TRP A 254 -6.99 5.99 -3.85
CA TRP A 254 -8.17 6.42 -3.10
C TRP A 254 -7.81 7.12 -1.78
N LEU A 255 -6.73 6.72 -1.11
CA LEU A 255 -6.30 7.38 0.12
C LEU A 255 -5.86 8.82 -0.12
N PHE A 256 -5.19 9.11 -1.26
CA PHE A 256 -4.88 10.49 -1.65
C PHE A 256 -6.16 11.31 -1.81
N ILE A 257 -7.17 10.76 -2.48
CA ILE A 257 -8.47 11.43 -2.70
C ILE A 257 -9.16 11.68 -1.36
N ILE A 258 -9.23 10.70 -0.47
CA ILE A 258 -9.87 10.83 0.85
C ILE A 258 -9.18 11.93 1.68
N ILE A 259 -7.85 11.91 1.77
CA ILE A 259 -7.09 12.94 2.51
C ILE A 259 -7.28 14.32 1.87
N GLY A 260 -7.33 14.38 0.54
CA GLY A 260 -7.65 15.61 -0.20
C GLY A 260 -9.04 16.16 0.12
N ILE A 261 -10.07 15.31 0.12
CA ILE A 261 -11.45 15.68 0.48
C ILE A 261 -11.52 16.19 1.92
N ILE A 262 -10.87 15.49 2.86
CA ILE A 262 -10.79 15.94 4.27
C ILE A 262 -10.15 17.33 4.35
N SER A 263 -9.07 17.56 3.61
CA SER A 263 -8.41 18.88 3.55
C SER A 263 -9.34 19.97 3.01
N VAL A 264 -10.12 19.69 1.96
CA VAL A 264 -11.14 20.61 1.43
C VAL A 264 -12.23 20.92 2.47
N ILE A 265 -12.76 19.89 3.15
CA ILE A 265 -13.78 20.06 4.19
C ILE A 265 -13.26 20.94 5.33
N VAL A 266 -12.02 20.69 5.79
CA VAL A 266 -11.36 21.52 6.81
C VAL A 266 -11.23 22.97 6.32
N GLY A 267 -10.87 23.17 5.05
CA GLY A 267 -10.79 24.51 4.46
C GLY A 267 -12.14 25.24 4.44
N ILE A 268 -13.22 24.56 4.03
CA ILE A 268 -14.59 25.12 4.05
C ILE A 268 -15.00 25.50 5.49
N ALA A 269 -14.74 24.61 6.46
CA ALA A 269 -15.01 24.89 7.86
C ALA A 269 -14.24 26.12 8.37
N CYS A 270 -12.95 26.23 8.06
CA CYS A 270 -12.14 27.41 8.39
C CYS A 270 -12.73 28.69 7.78
N GLY A 271 -13.23 28.64 6.54
CA GLY A 271 -13.92 29.75 5.88
C GLY A 271 -15.20 30.17 6.61
N ALA A 272 -16.04 29.20 7.00
CA ALA A 272 -17.26 29.47 7.76
C ALA A 272 -16.96 30.08 9.14
N PHE A 273 -16.01 29.52 9.89
CA PHE A 273 -15.58 30.06 11.18
C PHE A 273 -14.97 31.46 11.08
N SER A 274 -14.29 31.76 9.97
CA SER A 274 -13.78 33.12 9.68
C SER A 274 -14.92 34.14 9.62
N GLU A 275 -16.01 33.83 8.89
CA GLU A 275 -17.16 34.75 8.78
C GLU A 275 -17.92 34.90 10.10
N ILE A 276 -18.07 33.83 10.88
CA ILE A 276 -18.71 33.89 12.21
C ILE A 276 -17.92 34.83 13.14
N LYS A 277 -16.61 34.63 13.27
CA LYS A 277 -15.75 35.49 14.11
C LYS A 277 -15.68 36.92 13.61
N ARG A 278 -15.73 37.14 12.29
CA ARG A 278 -15.83 38.47 11.71
C ARG A 278 -17.13 39.15 12.18
N LYS A 279 -18.28 38.49 12.05
CA LYS A 279 -19.58 39.06 12.48
C LYS A 279 -19.58 39.43 13.95
N GLN A 280 -19.08 38.55 14.83
CA GLN A 280 -18.98 38.79 16.27
C GLN A 280 -18.13 40.02 16.63
N LEU A 281 -17.02 40.25 15.90
CA LEU A 281 -16.14 41.40 16.11
C LEU A 281 -16.72 42.74 15.62
N PHE A 282 -17.71 42.72 14.71
CA PHE A 282 -18.36 43.92 14.18
C PHE A 282 -19.77 44.13 14.74
N SER A 283 -20.29 43.19 15.53
CA SER A 283 -21.55 43.31 16.28
C SER A 283 -21.35 43.66 17.75
N ALA A 284 -20.10 43.79 18.21
CA ALA A 284 -19.70 44.25 19.53
C ALA A 284 -19.11 45.66 19.41
#